data_AF-A0A969XVS9-F1
#
_entry.id   AF-A0A969XVS9-F1
#
_cell.length_a   1.000
_cell.length_b   1.000
_cell.length_c   1.000
_cell.angle_alpha   90.00
_cell.angle_beta   90.00
_cell.angle_gamma   90.00
#
_symmetry.space_group_name_H-M   'P 1'
#
loop_
_entity.id
_entity.type
_entity.pdbx_description
1 polymer ?
#
loop_
_entity_poly.entity_id
_entity_poly.type
_entity_poly.pdbx_seq_one_letter_code
_entity_poly.pdbx_strand_id
1 'polypeptide(L)'
;ISVPRLEPASGSDMASHPPQPVGDVDFRKIVAILRLAVPYTGMILSTRETANLRSETFALGISQISAGSRTNPGGYEEDEEFDAAQFQLGDHRSLDEVIRDISELVFIPSFCTACYRLGRTGLDFMDLAKPGDIKHHCDPNALSTFLEYLLDYGSPETREIGEATIARKVAEMDPVRRAHTEKMLAQVRGGKRDVLC
;
A
#
# COMPACT_ATOMS: atom_id res chain seq x y z
N ILE A 1 11.25 -2.28 -6.36
CA ILE A 1 11.29 -1.61 -7.69
C ILE A 1 10.16 -0.60 -7.74
N SER A 2 10.47 0.65 -8.04
CA SER A 2 9.44 1.65 -8.33
C SER A 2 9.25 1.74 -9.83
N VAL A 3 8.00 1.92 -10.27
CA VAL A 3 7.65 2.01 -11.70
C VAL A 3 6.99 3.36 -12.03
N PRO A 4 7.64 4.51 -11.76
CA PRO A 4 7.03 5.79 -12.08
C PRO A 4 6.98 6.04 -13.59
N ARG A 5 5.83 6.46 -14.11
CA ARG A 5 5.76 7.12 -15.42
C ARG A 5 6.22 8.57 -15.33
N LEU A 6 6.60 9.12 -16.47
CA LEU A 6 6.92 10.53 -16.59
C LEU A 6 5.60 11.31 -16.61
N GLU A 7 5.42 12.18 -15.63
CA GLU A 7 4.24 13.04 -15.51
C GLU A 7 4.65 14.51 -15.74
N PRO A 8 3.73 15.36 -16.20
CA PRO A 8 3.98 16.78 -16.37
C PRO A 8 4.52 17.43 -15.09
N ALA A 9 5.46 18.36 -15.29
CA ALA A 9 6.08 19.15 -14.23
C ALA A 9 6.32 20.59 -14.72
N SER A 10 6.13 21.56 -13.84
CA SER A 10 6.33 22.97 -14.18
C SER A 10 7.76 23.24 -14.64
N GLY A 11 7.91 24.00 -15.72
CA GLY A 11 9.22 24.33 -16.30
C GLY A 11 9.91 23.21 -17.09
N SER A 12 9.25 22.06 -17.32
CA SER A 12 9.83 20.94 -18.08
C SER A 12 9.00 20.56 -19.30
N ASP A 13 9.41 21.03 -20.48
CA ASP A 13 8.77 20.66 -21.75
C ASP A 13 8.87 19.16 -22.05
N MET A 14 10.00 18.53 -21.69
CA MET A 14 10.18 17.08 -21.84
C MET A 14 9.21 16.27 -20.97
N ALA A 15 8.85 16.77 -19.78
CA ALA A 15 7.88 16.11 -18.91
C ALA A 15 6.46 16.23 -19.46
N SER A 16 6.13 17.39 -20.05
CA SER A 16 4.83 17.63 -20.69
C SER A 16 4.69 16.90 -22.03
N HIS A 17 5.80 16.69 -22.74
CA HIS A 17 5.86 16.05 -24.05
C HIS A 17 6.93 14.94 -24.07
N PRO A 18 6.72 13.83 -23.35
CA PRO A 18 7.65 12.71 -23.36
C PRO A 18 7.86 12.19 -24.79
N PRO A 19 9.11 11.98 -25.24
CA PRO A 19 9.39 11.47 -26.58
C PRO A 19 8.92 10.01 -26.76
N GLN A 20 8.76 9.27 -25.66
CA GLN A 20 8.34 7.87 -25.62
C GLN A 20 7.36 7.65 -24.45
N PRO A 21 6.11 8.13 -24.56
CA PRO A 21 5.11 7.93 -23.51
C PRO A 21 4.77 6.45 -23.38
N VAL A 22 4.68 5.95 -22.14
CA VAL A 22 4.23 4.59 -21.85
C VAL A 22 2.71 4.63 -21.67
N GLY A 23 1.97 4.05 -22.62
CA GLY A 23 0.52 3.92 -22.51
C GLY A 23 0.09 2.92 -21.44
N ASP A 24 -1.16 3.01 -20.99
CA ASP A 24 -1.65 2.20 -19.86
C ASP A 24 -1.58 0.69 -20.11
N VAL A 25 -1.76 0.24 -21.36
CA VAL A 25 -1.65 -1.19 -21.72
C VAL A 25 -0.23 -1.69 -21.51
N ASP A 26 0.76 -0.94 -21.99
CA ASP A 26 2.17 -1.28 -21.82
C ASP A 26 2.59 -1.16 -20.37
N PHE A 27 2.05 -0.18 -19.64
CA PHE A 27 2.32 -0.03 -18.21
C PHE A 27 1.85 -1.26 -17.41
N ARG A 28 0.61 -1.72 -17.61
CA ARG A 28 0.10 -2.95 -17.00
C ARG A 28 0.97 -4.15 -17.34
N LYS A 29 1.41 -4.25 -18.60
CA LYS A 29 2.30 -5.31 -19.07
C LYS A 29 3.66 -5.27 -18.38
N ILE A 30 4.26 -4.09 -18.22
CA ILE A 30 5.52 -3.90 -17.48
C ILE A 30 5.36 -4.38 -16.03
N VAL A 31 4.27 -3.98 -15.36
CA VAL A 31 3.99 -4.40 -13.98
C VAL A 31 3.92 -5.92 -13.87
N ALA A 32 3.14 -6.57 -14.74
CA ALA A 32 2.98 -8.02 -14.75
C ALA A 32 4.30 -8.75 -15.04
N ILE A 33 5.08 -8.30 -16.03
CA ILE A 33 6.38 -8.89 -16.37
C ILE A 33 7.34 -8.78 -15.19
N LEU A 34 7.43 -7.62 -14.54
CA LEU A 34 8.30 -7.43 -13.38
C LEU A 34 7.91 -8.33 -12.22
N ARG A 35 6.61 -8.45 -11.92
CA ARG A 35 6.12 -9.34 -10.86
C ARG A 35 6.50 -10.80 -11.14
N LEU A 36 6.44 -11.25 -12.39
CA LEU A 36 6.84 -12.60 -12.78
C LEU A 36 8.36 -12.81 -12.75
N ALA A 37 9.13 -11.81 -13.17
CA ALA A 37 10.59 -11.91 -13.25
C ALA A 37 11.28 -11.85 -11.88
N VAL A 38 10.74 -11.06 -10.94
CA VAL A 38 11.31 -10.87 -9.60
C VAL A 38 10.24 -11.00 -8.50
N PRO A 39 9.70 -12.22 -8.28
CA PRO A 39 8.48 -12.43 -7.51
C PRO A 39 8.56 -12.00 -6.03
N TYR A 40 9.76 -11.96 -5.44
CA TYR A 40 9.97 -11.57 -4.05
C TYR A 40 10.33 -10.10 -3.87
N THR A 41 10.54 -9.37 -4.97
CA THR A 41 10.86 -7.95 -4.92
C THR A 41 9.57 -7.14 -4.79
N GLY A 42 9.51 -6.25 -3.81
CA GLY A 42 8.40 -5.31 -3.66
C GLY A 42 8.31 -4.37 -4.87
N MET A 43 7.08 -4.02 -5.26
CA MET A 43 6.80 -3.08 -6.34
C MET A 43 5.98 -1.90 -5.81
N ILE A 44 6.48 -0.69 -6.09
CA ILE A 44 5.96 0.56 -5.55
C ILE A 44 5.26 1.35 -6.66
N LEU A 45 4.02 1.76 -6.40
CA LEU A 45 3.25 2.65 -7.25
C LEU A 45 2.97 3.98 -6.54
N SER A 46 3.26 5.11 -7.17
CA SER A 46 3.00 6.43 -6.59
C SER A 46 1.63 6.98 -7.00
N THR A 47 1.25 8.09 -6.40
CA THR A 47 0.10 8.93 -6.76
C THR A 47 0.25 9.66 -8.11
N ARG A 48 1.24 9.28 -8.93
CA ARG A 48 1.33 9.72 -10.34
C ARG A 48 0.22 9.11 -11.18
N GLU A 49 -0.14 7.88 -10.87
CA GLU A 49 -1.16 7.15 -11.61
C GLU A 49 -2.58 7.47 -11.12
N THR A 50 -3.55 7.37 -12.03
CA THR A 50 -4.96 7.58 -11.70
C THR A 50 -5.51 6.49 -10.79
N ALA A 51 -6.55 6.82 -10.01
CA ALA A 51 -7.22 5.86 -9.14
C ALA A 51 -7.59 4.54 -9.85
N ASN A 52 -8.19 4.63 -11.05
CA ASN A 52 -8.59 3.45 -11.81
C ASN A 52 -7.40 2.56 -12.19
N LEU A 53 -6.34 3.15 -12.75
CA LEU A 53 -5.16 2.39 -13.16
C LEU A 53 -4.46 1.75 -11.94
N ARG A 54 -4.42 2.47 -10.82
CA ARG A 54 -3.89 1.92 -9.56
C ARG A 54 -4.65 0.67 -9.14
N SER A 55 -5.98 0.73 -9.07
CA SER A 55 -6.82 -0.40 -8.66
C SER A 55 -6.62 -1.63 -9.56
N GLU A 56 -6.51 -1.43 -10.87
CA GLU A 56 -6.21 -2.52 -11.81
C GLU A 56 -4.82 -3.15 -11.57
N THR A 57 -3.82 -2.34 -11.24
CA THR A 57 -2.45 -2.85 -11.01
C THR A 57 -2.26 -3.58 -9.68
N PHE A 58 -3.18 -3.45 -8.72
CA PHE A 58 -3.15 -4.24 -7.48
C PHE A 58 -3.23 -5.74 -7.78
N ALA A 59 -4.07 -6.12 -8.76
CA ALA A 59 -4.18 -7.49 -9.23
C ALA A 59 -2.97 -7.99 -10.04
N LEU A 60 -2.12 -7.07 -10.53
CA LEU A 60 -0.98 -7.39 -11.41
C LEU A 60 0.35 -7.52 -10.67
N GLY A 61 0.42 -7.09 -9.41
CA GLY A 61 1.58 -7.30 -8.57
C GLY A 61 2.17 -6.05 -7.92
N ILE A 62 1.46 -4.92 -7.86
CA ILE A 62 1.87 -3.84 -6.96
C ILE A 62 1.73 -4.31 -5.51
N SER A 63 2.75 -4.03 -4.67
CA SER A 63 2.78 -4.45 -3.26
C SER A 63 2.90 -3.28 -2.29
N GLN A 64 3.18 -2.08 -2.78
CA GLN A 64 3.32 -0.86 -1.99
C GLN A 64 2.79 0.32 -2.80
N ILE A 65 2.12 1.25 -2.11
CA ILE A 65 1.59 2.46 -2.74
C ILE A 65 1.81 3.68 -1.86
N SER A 66 1.87 4.87 -2.47
CA SER A 66 1.67 6.12 -1.75
C SER A 66 0.18 6.52 -1.75
N ALA A 67 -0.29 7.16 -0.69
CA ALA A 67 -1.67 7.65 -0.58
C ALA A 67 -1.67 9.01 0.15
N GLY A 68 -2.63 9.90 -0.16
CA GLY A 68 -2.68 11.25 0.41
C GLY A 68 -1.39 12.06 0.21
N SER A 69 -0.74 11.90 -0.95
CA SER A 69 0.58 12.49 -1.17
C SER A 69 0.52 13.98 -1.48
N ARG A 70 1.50 14.74 -0.97
CA ARG A 70 1.80 16.12 -1.37
C ARG A 70 3.21 16.15 -1.95
N THR A 71 3.37 16.78 -3.10
CA THR A 71 4.61 16.72 -3.90
C THR A 71 5.33 18.06 -3.99
N ASN A 72 4.80 19.08 -3.32
CA ASN A 72 5.44 20.35 -3.07
C ASN A 72 6.09 20.36 -1.67
N PRO A 73 7.27 21.00 -1.50
CA PRO A 73 7.81 21.31 -0.17
C PRO A 73 6.75 22.04 0.67
N GLY A 74 6.61 21.71 1.95
CA GLY A 74 5.62 22.35 2.83
C GLY A 74 4.15 21.93 2.62
N GLY A 75 3.82 21.18 1.55
CA GLY A 75 2.43 20.99 1.11
C GLY A 75 1.47 20.22 2.01
N TYR A 76 1.91 19.80 3.19
CA TYR A 76 1.06 19.23 4.24
C TYR A 76 0.55 20.30 5.23
N GLU A 77 1.07 21.53 5.17
CA GLU A 77 0.52 22.72 5.85
C GLU A 77 -0.53 23.38 4.94
N GLU A 78 -1.59 23.97 5.52
CA GLU A 78 -2.63 24.67 4.76
C GLU A 78 -2.06 25.96 4.13
N ASP A 79 -2.43 26.25 2.88
CA ASP A 79 -2.17 27.50 2.12
C ASP A 79 -0.79 27.73 1.47
N GLU A 80 -0.23 26.77 0.72
CA GLU A 80 0.88 27.08 -0.21
C GLU A 80 0.57 26.78 -1.68
N GLU A 81 1.01 27.71 -2.54
CA GLU A 81 0.84 27.69 -3.99
C GLU A 81 1.39 26.40 -4.61
N PHE A 82 0.60 25.79 -5.51
CA PHE A 82 0.92 24.54 -6.22
C PHE A 82 2.14 24.62 -7.15
N ASP A 83 2.77 25.79 -7.29
CA ASP A 83 3.78 26.09 -8.31
C ASP A 83 5.14 25.40 -8.10
N ALA A 84 5.36 24.75 -6.96
CA ALA A 84 6.60 24.04 -6.64
C ALA A 84 6.47 22.49 -6.59
N ALA A 85 5.39 21.91 -7.11
CA ALA A 85 5.20 20.46 -7.11
C ALA A 85 6.23 19.75 -8.01
N GLN A 86 6.87 18.69 -7.50
CA GLN A 86 7.84 17.89 -8.28
C GLN A 86 7.20 17.21 -9.51
N PHE A 87 5.93 16.85 -9.40
CA PHE A 87 5.11 16.26 -10.46
C PHE A 87 3.63 16.47 -10.16
N GLN A 88 2.81 16.47 -11.21
CA GLN A 88 1.36 16.49 -11.07
C GLN A 88 0.84 15.15 -10.53
N LEU A 89 -0.03 15.21 -9.51
CA LEU A 89 -0.70 14.04 -8.97
C LEU A 89 -1.75 13.53 -9.96
N GLY A 90 -1.82 12.22 -10.16
CA GLY A 90 -2.93 11.54 -10.82
C GLY A 90 -4.00 11.02 -9.86
N ASP A 91 -3.67 10.92 -8.56
CA ASP A 91 -4.61 10.54 -7.51
C ASP A 91 -4.57 11.54 -6.35
N HIS A 92 -5.67 12.27 -6.19
CA HIS A 92 -5.86 13.35 -5.21
C HIS A 92 -6.68 12.92 -4.00
N ARG A 93 -7.10 11.64 -3.93
CA ARG A 93 -7.92 11.14 -2.84
C ARG A 93 -7.16 11.22 -1.51
N SER A 94 -7.91 11.46 -0.44
CA SER A 94 -7.41 11.39 0.92
C SER A 94 -6.95 9.96 1.27
N LEU A 95 -6.19 9.83 2.35
CA LEU A 95 -5.77 8.52 2.83
C LEU A 95 -6.98 7.64 3.16
N ASP A 96 -7.99 8.17 3.85
CA ASP A 96 -9.20 7.43 4.25
C ASP A 96 -9.95 6.88 3.03
N GLU A 97 -10.13 7.70 1.98
CA GLU A 97 -10.75 7.26 0.72
C GLU A 97 -9.98 6.15 0.02
N VAL A 98 -8.64 6.24 -0.02
CA VAL A 98 -7.80 5.18 -0.61
C VAL A 98 -7.88 3.90 0.21
N ILE A 99 -7.88 3.99 1.53
CA ILE A 99 -7.99 2.83 2.43
C ILE A 99 -9.34 2.14 2.28
N ARG A 100 -10.43 2.91 2.16
CA ARG A 100 -11.77 2.40 1.90
C ARG A 100 -11.84 1.66 0.56
N ASP A 101 -11.38 2.29 -0.52
CA ASP A 101 -11.36 1.72 -1.88
C ASP A 101 -10.59 0.38 -1.94
N ILE A 102 -9.41 0.31 -1.32
CA ILE A 102 -8.64 -0.95 -1.24
C ILE A 102 -9.41 -2.05 -0.51
N SER A 103 -10.12 -1.69 0.56
CA SER A 103 -10.90 -2.63 1.38
C SER A 103 -12.14 -3.14 0.64
N GLU A 104 -12.83 -2.25 -0.09
CA GLU A 104 -13.96 -2.61 -0.98
C GLU A 104 -13.52 -3.56 -2.11
N LEU A 105 -12.31 -3.36 -2.63
CA LEU A 105 -11.65 -4.26 -3.58
C LEU A 105 -11.10 -5.53 -2.95
N VAL A 106 -11.47 -5.84 -1.69
CA VAL A 106 -11.21 -7.13 -1.03
C VAL A 106 -9.72 -7.33 -0.65
N PHE A 107 -8.87 -6.33 -0.86
CA PHE A 107 -7.47 -6.27 -0.43
C PHE A 107 -7.34 -5.82 1.02
N ILE A 108 -6.12 -5.92 1.58
CA ILE A 108 -5.83 -5.53 2.96
C ILE A 108 -4.84 -4.36 2.93
N PRO A 109 -5.26 -3.15 3.32
CA PRO A 109 -4.32 -2.07 3.62
C PRO A 109 -3.38 -2.48 4.75
N SER A 110 -2.10 -2.12 4.67
CA SER A 110 -1.12 -2.43 5.74
C SER A 110 -0.15 -1.30 5.96
N PHE A 111 0.15 -1.04 7.23
CA PHE A 111 1.16 -0.09 7.69
C PHE A 111 2.31 -0.81 8.40
N CYS A 112 2.52 -2.08 8.06
CA CYS A 112 3.50 -2.96 8.70
C CYS A 112 4.94 -2.48 8.50
N THR A 113 5.70 -2.48 9.59
CA THR A 113 7.15 -2.25 9.60
C THR A 113 7.89 -3.30 10.45
N ALA A 114 7.24 -4.46 10.69
CA ALA A 114 7.75 -5.53 11.54
C ALA A 114 9.10 -6.09 11.10
N CYS A 115 9.30 -6.28 9.79
CA CYS A 115 10.56 -6.83 9.28
C CYS A 115 11.76 -5.93 9.66
N TYR A 116 11.59 -4.61 9.64
CA TYR A 116 12.61 -3.67 10.06
C TYR A 116 12.89 -3.80 11.57
N ARG A 117 11.84 -3.77 12.41
CA ARG A 117 11.99 -3.82 13.88
C ARG A 117 12.57 -5.14 14.39
N LEU A 118 12.27 -6.23 13.69
CA LEU A 118 12.65 -7.59 14.08
C LEU A 118 13.87 -8.10 13.31
N GLY A 119 14.60 -7.20 12.62
CA GLY A 119 15.88 -7.51 11.97
C GLY A 119 15.78 -8.37 10.72
N ARG A 120 14.57 -8.66 10.21
CA ARG A 120 14.35 -9.45 8.98
C ARG A 120 14.69 -8.62 7.74
N THR A 121 15.98 -8.48 7.47
CA THR A 121 16.51 -7.66 6.38
C THR A 121 17.45 -8.50 5.51
N GLY A 122 17.60 -8.12 4.23
CA GLY A 122 18.49 -8.84 3.31
C GLY A 122 18.15 -10.32 3.16
N LEU A 123 19.10 -11.19 3.51
CA LEU A 123 18.96 -12.65 3.38
C LEU A 123 17.90 -13.21 4.35
N ASP A 124 17.83 -12.71 5.58
CA ASP A 124 16.86 -13.19 6.58
C ASP A 124 15.41 -12.99 6.11
N PHE A 125 15.14 -11.91 5.39
CA PHE A 125 13.85 -11.71 4.74
C PHE A 125 13.62 -12.75 3.64
N MET A 126 14.62 -12.97 2.79
CA MET A 126 14.52 -13.89 1.65
C MET A 126 14.34 -15.34 2.09
N ASP A 127 14.92 -15.74 3.22
CA ASP A 127 14.77 -17.08 3.79
C ASP A 127 13.33 -17.37 4.24
N LEU A 128 12.56 -16.32 4.58
CA LEU A 128 11.12 -16.44 4.84
C LEU A 128 10.27 -16.26 3.57
N ALA A 129 10.67 -15.33 2.69
CA ALA A 129 9.88 -14.98 1.51
C ALA A 129 9.89 -16.09 0.45
N LYS A 130 11.05 -16.68 0.18
CA LYS A 130 11.22 -17.72 -0.85
C LYS A 130 10.37 -18.98 -0.63
N PRO A 131 10.39 -19.60 0.57
CA PRO A 131 9.52 -20.75 0.85
C PRO A 131 8.05 -20.37 1.02
N GLY A 132 7.74 -19.07 1.13
CA GLY A 132 6.38 -18.57 1.34
C GLY A 132 5.95 -18.52 2.81
N ASP A 133 6.89 -18.69 3.74
CA ASP A 133 6.64 -18.64 5.19
C ASP A 133 6.38 -17.22 5.67
N ILE A 134 6.79 -16.21 4.90
CA ILE A 134 6.58 -14.79 5.22
C ILE A 134 5.10 -14.45 5.45
N LYS A 135 4.15 -15.17 4.83
CA LYS A 135 2.69 -15.00 5.03
C LYS A 135 2.23 -15.28 6.47
N HIS A 136 2.99 -16.06 7.23
CA HIS A 136 2.71 -16.32 8.64
C HIS A 136 2.98 -15.09 9.52
N HIS A 137 3.71 -14.11 9.00
CA HIS A 137 3.98 -12.84 9.67
C HIS A 137 3.27 -11.67 8.98
N CYS A 138 3.32 -11.59 7.64
CA CYS A 138 2.73 -10.49 6.89
C CYS A 138 1.22 -10.42 7.07
N ASP A 139 0.49 -11.55 7.00
CA ASP A 139 -0.97 -11.50 7.09
C ASP A 139 -1.45 -11.04 8.48
N PRO A 140 -0.94 -11.58 9.61
CA PRO A 140 -1.31 -11.07 10.93
C PRO A 140 -0.90 -9.60 11.15
N ASN A 141 0.30 -9.21 10.71
CA ASN A 141 0.77 -7.83 10.84
C ASN A 141 -0.05 -6.85 10.00
N ALA A 142 -0.50 -7.27 8.81
CA ALA A 142 -1.37 -6.47 7.97
C ALA A 142 -2.69 -6.17 8.67
N LEU A 143 -3.34 -7.19 9.22
CA LEU A 143 -4.61 -7.03 9.94
C LEU A 143 -4.44 -6.23 11.26
N SER A 144 -3.35 -6.46 11.98
CA SER A 144 -3.04 -5.73 13.22
C SER A 144 -2.86 -4.24 12.96
N THR A 145 -1.98 -3.88 12.03
CA THR A 145 -1.72 -2.47 11.68
C THR A 145 -2.89 -1.80 10.97
N PHE A 146 -3.69 -2.55 10.22
CA PHE A 146 -4.92 -2.04 9.64
C PHE A 146 -5.93 -1.69 10.73
N LEU A 147 -6.12 -2.58 11.71
CA LEU A 147 -7.01 -2.30 12.83
C LEU A 147 -6.56 -1.08 13.65
N GLU A 148 -5.25 -0.91 13.86
CA GLU A 148 -4.71 0.31 14.50
C GLU A 148 -5.15 1.57 13.72
N TYR A 149 -4.98 1.57 12.39
CA TYR A 149 -5.43 2.67 11.55
C TYR A 149 -6.95 2.93 11.68
N LEU A 150 -7.77 1.88 11.62
CA LEU A 150 -9.23 2.03 11.71
C LEU A 150 -9.69 2.60 13.06
N LEU A 151 -8.98 2.30 14.14
CA LEU A 151 -9.32 2.80 15.48
C LEU A 151 -8.84 4.24 15.71
N ASP A 152 -7.68 4.60 15.15
CA ASP A 152 -7.03 5.88 15.42
C ASP A 152 -7.41 6.98 14.41
N TYR A 153 -7.68 6.60 13.16
CA TYR A 153 -7.80 7.56 12.04
C TYR A 153 -8.98 7.30 11.11
N GLY A 154 -9.51 6.08 11.07
CA GLY A 154 -10.55 5.70 10.11
C GLY A 154 -11.87 6.44 10.34
N SER A 155 -12.49 6.92 9.26
CA SER A 155 -13.87 7.42 9.32
C SER A 155 -14.85 6.29 9.70
N PRO A 156 -16.06 6.60 10.20
CA PRO A 156 -17.04 5.58 10.57
C PRO A 156 -17.35 4.59 9.44
N GLU A 157 -17.45 5.07 8.20
CA GLU A 157 -17.67 4.26 7.00
C GLU A 157 -16.48 3.35 6.69
N THR A 158 -15.26 3.91 6.67
CA THR A 158 -14.03 3.13 6.44
C THR A 158 -13.82 2.08 7.53
N ARG A 159 -14.18 2.39 8.77
CA ARG A 159 -14.13 1.46 9.88
C ARG A 159 -15.10 0.30 9.72
N GLU A 160 -16.34 0.55 9.30
CA GLU A 160 -17.31 -0.52 9.05
C GLU A 160 -16.82 -1.50 7.98
N ILE A 161 -16.40 -0.98 6.83
CA ILE A 161 -15.87 -1.78 5.70
C ILE A 161 -14.57 -2.50 6.09
N GLY A 162 -13.69 -1.80 6.81
CA GLY A 162 -12.42 -2.33 7.26
C GLY A 162 -12.57 -3.46 8.29
N GLU A 163 -13.44 -3.31 9.30
CA GLU A 163 -13.71 -4.35 10.29
C GLU A 163 -14.35 -5.59 9.64
N ALA A 164 -15.26 -5.40 8.67
CA ALA A 164 -15.82 -6.50 7.88
C ALA A 164 -14.74 -7.23 7.06
N THR A 165 -13.81 -6.47 6.47
CA THR A 165 -12.68 -7.02 5.70
C THR A 165 -11.74 -7.82 6.60
N ILE A 166 -11.40 -7.31 7.79
CA ILE A 166 -10.60 -8.03 8.78
C ILE A 166 -11.28 -9.34 9.18
N ALA A 167 -12.57 -9.31 9.54
CA ALA A 167 -13.31 -10.50 9.96
C ALA A 167 -13.29 -11.60 8.90
N ARG A 168 -13.54 -11.23 7.63
CA ARG A 168 -13.47 -12.15 6.50
C ARG A 168 -12.07 -12.75 6.33
N LYS A 169 -11.02 -11.93 6.41
CA LYS A 169 -9.64 -12.39 6.25
C LYS A 169 -9.17 -13.30 7.38
N VAL A 170 -9.58 -13.04 8.62
CA VAL A 170 -9.34 -13.94 9.75
C VAL A 170 -10.04 -15.30 9.54
N ALA A 171 -11.26 -15.29 9.00
CA ALA A 171 -12.01 -16.51 8.71
C ALA A 171 -11.41 -17.36 7.57
N GLU A 172 -10.63 -16.75 6.66
CA GLU A 172 -9.88 -17.43 5.59
C GLU A 172 -8.57 -18.08 6.10
N MET A 173 -8.10 -17.74 7.31
CA MET A 173 -6.84 -18.28 7.86
C MET A 173 -6.98 -19.71 8.40
N ASP A 174 -5.87 -20.45 8.37
CA ASP A 174 -5.70 -21.72 9.08
C ASP A 174 -5.82 -21.53 10.61
N PRO A 175 -6.15 -22.59 11.38
CA PRO A 175 -6.44 -22.45 12.81
C PRO A 175 -5.29 -21.85 13.64
N VAL A 176 -4.05 -22.16 13.31
CA VAL A 176 -2.87 -21.70 14.07
C VAL A 176 -2.67 -20.21 13.85
N ARG A 177 -2.64 -19.78 12.59
CA ARG A 177 -2.49 -18.38 12.22
C ARG A 177 -3.68 -17.55 12.67
N ARG A 178 -4.91 -18.09 12.58
CA ARG A 178 -6.11 -17.43 13.08
C ARG A 178 -6.01 -17.11 14.57
N ALA A 179 -5.70 -18.10 15.40
CA ALA A 179 -5.58 -17.92 16.84
C ALA A 179 -4.50 -16.88 17.21
N HIS A 180 -3.38 -16.90 16.48
CA HIS A 180 -2.31 -15.93 16.65
C HIS A 180 -2.76 -14.50 16.28
N THR A 181 -3.39 -14.34 15.11
CA THR A 181 -3.94 -13.06 14.65
C THR A 181 -5.01 -12.52 15.59
N GLU A 182 -5.95 -13.34 16.06
CA GLU A 182 -7.01 -12.93 16.99
C GLU A 182 -6.42 -12.40 18.31
N LYS A 183 -5.34 -13.02 18.81
CA LYS A 183 -4.62 -12.52 19.99
C LYS A 183 -4.00 -11.15 19.73
N MET A 184 -3.43 -10.91 18.56
CA MET A 184 -2.88 -9.59 18.18
C MET A 184 -4.00 -8.55 18.08
N LEU A 185 -5.09 -8.86 17.38
CA LEU A 185 -6.23 -7.96 17.24
C LEU A 185 -6.86 -7.63 18.60
N ALA A 186 -6.97 -8.58 19.52
CA ALA A 186 -7.46 -8.35 20.88
C ALA A 186 -6.57 -7.37 21.66
N GLN A 187 -5.25 -7.43 21.48
CA GLN A 187 -4.33 -6.46 22.07
C GLN A 187 -4.54 -5.05 21.52
N VAL A 188 -4.71 -4.93 20.21
CA VAL A 188 -5.00 -3.65 19.55
C VAL A 188 -6.32 -3.05 20.03
N ARG A 189 -7.39 -3.86 20.10
CA ARG A 189 -8.69 -3.45 20.68
C ARG A 189 -8.58 -3.08 22.16
N GLY A 190 -7.65 -3.69 22.88
CA GLY A 190 -7.30 -3.35 24.27
C GLY A 190 -6.44 -2.10 24.42
N GLY A 191 -6.18 -1.35 23.34
CA GLY A 191 -5.44 -0.10 23.35
C GLY A 191 -3.92 -0.22 23.16
N LYS A 192 -3.39 -1.44 22.94
CA LYS A 192 -1.98 -1.57 22.55
C LYS A 192 -1.77 -1.10 21.11
N ARG A 193 -0.59 -0.60 20.81
CA ARG A 193 -0.13 -0.18 19.48
C ARG A 193 1.20 -0.84 19.18
N ASP A 194 1.56 -0.87 17.90
CA ASP A 194 2.75 -1.54 17.40
C ASP A 194 2.75 -3.05 17.70
N VAL A 195 1.59 -3.69 17.60
CA VAL A 195 1.44 -5.13 17.85
C VAL A 195 1.88 -5.90 16.61
N LEU A 196 3.13 -6.42 16.65
CA LEU A 196 3.81 -7.04 15.51
C LEU A 196 4.36 -8.44 15.85
N CYS A 197 4.55 -9.26 14.82
CA CYS A 197 5.10 -10.61 14.87
C CYS A 197 6.05 -10.92 13.71
#